data_AF-I2NNU7-F1
#
_entry.id   AF-I2NNU7-F1
#
_cell.length_a   1.000
_cell.length_b   1.000
_cell.length_c   1.000
_cell.angle_alpha   90.00
_cell.angle_beta   90.00
_cell.angle_gamma   90.00
#
_symmetry.space_group_name_H-M   'P 1'
#
loop_
_entity.id
_entity.type
_entity.pdbx_description
1 polymer ?
#
loop_
_entity_poly.entity_id
_entity_poly.type
_entity_poly.pdbx_seq_one_letter_code
_entity_poly.pdbx_strand_id
1 'polypeptide(L)'
;KAVVESDNETSNVTFNVDTVDMTSNPNGTVENPMGDNAKQLLDDLAAAKKAVADNPDDEAAKAKLKDAEDAVNKAGGNKIATAQNVANMINNSGFTLKADETDGKNETTDATLKKDGELIKPGSTVTMKAGKNMTVKHEANGNITYATKDDVEFNTVKVGDNKDGKSPVEFKTEAAKPATNNVAGKQPTTALNVTSADGKPTQITGVASSLNKAPVTTAPNVNLVDLNSPNVNSNAAATVGDLQNMGWVVSTKDGNGYIADVKNANHVDFKAGPGISVTGKTTDDGIREITIGVKDGEVVKPNQFTAKVNGVDTPVTKVGDEYYNTADIDPKTGKAKAGVNPVTPDAGTTPTNAGDGYVTGNKVATAIQKSGFVVGKQTETLSAADFKDKDEKVNPNDELRFADGNNTKVKLATKESIDKDGNKVTTTTVKVDVTGLPVQYTDKNGTPVTKVGDKYFTVDDKGNPTTTEVAPADLTTNMVNPAAAPNEIGGPTTLGNVKSNLPSVNDEDRTVTMPDGTVVDA
;
A
#
# COMPACT_ATOMS: atom_id res chain seq x y z
N LYS A 1 113.52 -32.66 -4.62
CA LYS A 1 114.96 -32.92 -4.90
C LYS A 1 115.23 -34.41 -4.74
N ALA A 2 115.80 -35.09 -5.74
CA ALA A 2 116.23 -36.48 -5.60
C ALA A 2 117.67 -36.53 -5.07
N VAL A 3 117.91 -37.34 -4.05
CA VAL A 3 119.25 -37.64 -3.53
C VAL A 3 119.54 -39.09 -3.92
N VAL A 4 120.64 -39.31 -4.64
CA VAL A 4 121.09 -40.64 -5.03
C VAL A 4 122.26 -41.01 -4.14
N GLU A 5 122.09 -42.04 -3.33
CA GLU A 5 123.15 -42.64 -2.52
C GLU A 5 123.45 -44.03 -3.12
N SER A 6 124.71 -44.31 -3.41
CA SER A 6 125.12 -45.53 -4.11
C SER A 6 126.30 -46.17 -3.39
N ASP A 7 126.23 -47.48 -3.15
CA ASP A 7 127.25 -48.27 -2.45
C ASP A 7 128.03 -49.23 -3.39
N ASN A 8 128.08 -48.89 -4.68
CA ASN A 8 128.68 -49.65 -5.79
C ASN A 8 127.99 -50.99 -6.15
N GLU A 9 126.98 -51.44 -5.42
CA GLU A 9 126.13 -52.60 -5.79
C GLU A 9 124.65 -52.22 -5.96
N THR A 10 124.17 -51.22 -5.21
CA THR A 10 122.80 -50.71 -5.27
C THR A 10 122.77 -49.18 -5.22
N SER A 11 121.91 -48.56 -6.02
CA SER A 11 121.63 -47.12 -5.94
C SER A 11 120.25 -46.89 -5.34
N ASN A 12 120.22 -46.21 -4.19
CA ASN A 12 118.99 -45.75 -3.57
C ASN A 12 118.71 -44.32 -4.01
N VAL A 13 117.55 -44.12 -4.63
CA VAL A 13 117.06 -42.80 -5.04
C VAL A 13 115.98 -42.37 -4.06
N THR A 14 116.29 -41.40 -3.20
CA THR A 14 115.34 -40.79 -2.28
C THR A 14 114.79 -39.51 -2.88
N PHE A 15 113.47 -39.44 -3.08
CA PHE A 15 112.80 -38.23 -3.55
C PHE A 15 112.29 -37.42 -2.36
N ASN A 16 112.92 -36.28 -2.07
CA ASN A 16 112.38 -35.30 -1.15
C ASN A 16 111.39 -34.40 -1.90
N VAL A 17 110.13 -34.43 -1.49
CA VAL A 17 109.04 -33.67 -2.09
C VAL A 17 108.59 -32.61 -1.10
N ASP A 18 108.59 -31.36 -1.52
CA ASP A 18 108.12 -30.25 -0.71
C ASP A 18 106.59 -30.21 -0.78
N THR A 19 105.94 -30.30 0.38
CA THR A 19 104.48 -30.29 0.48
C THR A 19 103.95 -28.91 0.84
N VAL A 20 102.71 -28.63 0.47
CA VAL A 20 101.96 -27.45 0.91
C VAL A 20 100.71 -27.86 1.66
N ASP A 21 100.43 -27.15 2.74
CA ASP A 21 99.17 -27.28 3.48
C ASP A 21 98.08 -26.52 2.74
N MET A 22 96.95 -27.19 2.56
CA MET A 22 95.74 -26.57 2.04
C MET A 22 94.88 -26.18 3.23
N THR A 23 94.82 -24.87 3.52
CA THR A 23 94.06 -24.33 4.65
C THR A 23 92.64 -23.99 4.22
N SER A 24 91.69 -24.30 5.12
CA SER A 24 90.31 -23.85 5.02
C SER A 24 90.04 -22.85 6.13
N ASN A 25 89.34 -21.77 5.81
CA ASN A 25 88.86 -20.80 6.77
C ASN A 25 87.71 -21.36 7.63
N PRO A 26 87.48 -20.82 8.84
CA PRO A 26 86.35 -21.22 9.68
C PRO A 26 84.97 -21.09 9.01
N ASN A 27 84.86 -20.27 7.96
CA ASN A 27 83.65 -20.09 7.15
C ASN A 27 83.51 -21.12 6.01
N GLY A 28 84.39 -22.13 5.93
CA GLY A 28 84.38 -23.17 4.91
C GLY A 28 85.00 -22.80 3.56
N THR A 29 85.48 -21.56 3.38
CA THR A 29 86.24 -21.19 2.17
C THR A 29 87.64 -21.79 2.20
N VAL A 30 88.18 -22.13 1.03
CA VAL A 30 89.53 -22.66 0.88
C VAL A 30 90.46 -21.53 0.47
N GLU A 31 91.61 -21.44 1.11
CA GLU A 31 92.63 -20.44 0.77
C GLU A 31 93.54 -20.94 -0.34
N ASN A 32 93.99 -20.01 -1.19
CA ASN A 32 95.03 -20.33 -2.16
C ASN A 32 96.35 -20.58 -1.41
N PRO A 33 97.04 -21.71 -1.63
CA PRO A 33 98.34 -21.96 -0.98
C PRO A 33 99.42 -20.90 -1.31
N MET A 34 99.26 -20.14 -2.40
CA MET A 34 100.12 -19.00 -2.75
C MET A 34 99.67 -17.65 -2.14
N GLY A 35 98.62 -17.66 -1.32
CA GLY A 35 98.03 -16.49 -0.69
C GLY A 35 97.29 -15.56 -1.66
N ASP A 36 96.91 -14.38 -1.17
CA ASP A 36 96.09 -13.41 -1.92
C ASP A 36 96.76 -12.88 -3.20
N ASN A 37 98.10 -12.83 -3.22
CA ASN A 37 98.88 -12.34 -4.36
C ASN A 37 99.07 -13.39 -5.47
N ALA A 38 98.50 -14.60 -5.32
CA ALA A 38 98.63 -15.69 -6.28
C ALA A 38 98.34 -15.27 -7.73
N LYS A 39 97.29 -14.48 -7.95
CA LYS A 39 96.92 -13.99 -9.29
C LYS A 39 98.02 -13.11 -9.88
N GLN A 40 98.54 -12.17 -9.11
CA GLN A 40 99.60 -11.26 -9.57
C GLN A 40 100.87 -12.05 -9.91
N LEU A 41 101.27 -12.99 -9.06
CA LEU A 41 102.45 -13.83 -9.30
C LEU A 41 102.33 -14.69 -10.57
N LEU A 42 101.14 -15.22 -10.84
CA LEU A 42 100.87 -16.00 -12.05
C LEU A 42 100.80 -15.12 -13.30
N ASP A 43 100.20 -13.92 -13.20
CA ASP A 43 100.15 -12.96 -14.30
C ASP A 43 101.57 -12.43 -14.64
N ASP A 44 102.40 -12.16 -13.63
CA ASP A 44 103.81 -11.77 -13.79
C ASP A 44 104.63 -12.90 -14.43
N LEU A 45 104.42 -14.14 -14.00
CA LEU A 45 105.05 -15.32 -14.61
C LEU A 45 104.62 -15.50 -16.07
N ALA A 46 103.33 -15.32 -16.37
CA ALA A 46 102.81 -15.41 -17.73
C ALA A 46 103.36 -14.30 -18.64
N ALA A 47 103.43 -13.07 -18.13
CA ALA A 47 104.03 -11.94 -18.82
C ALA A 47 105.53 -12.17 -19.09
N ALA A 48 106.28 -12.68 -18.10
CA ALA A 48 107.69 -13.00 -18.26
C ALA A 48 107.92 -14.16 -19.26
N LYS A 49 107.08 -15.20 -19.23
CA LYS A 49 107.09 -16.28 -20.23
C LYS A 49 106.82 -15.75 -21.64
N LYS A 50 105.83 -14.85 -21.78
CA LYS A 50 105.53 -14.22 -23.07
C LYS A 50 106.69 -13.37 -23.57
N ALA A 51 107.34 -12.59 -22.71
CA ALA A 51 108.50 -11.79 -23.08
C ALA A 51 109.67 -12.64 -23.60
N VAL A 52 109.94 -13.78 -22.95
CA VAL A 52 110.97 -14.74 -23.43
C VAL A 52 110.54 -15.42 -24.73
N ALA A 53 109.25 -15.74 -24.91
CA ALA A 53 108.75 -16.34 -26.15
C ALA A 53 108.79 -15.37 -27.34
N ASP A 54 108.49 -14.10 -27.10
CA ASP A 54 108.54 -13.03 -28.11
C ASP A 54 110.00 -12.67 -28.48
N ASN A 55 110.97 -12.89 -27.58
CA ASN A 55 112.41 -12.73 -27.85
C ASN A 55 113.29 -13.73 -27.05
N PRO A 56 113.59 -14.91 -27.61
CA PRO A 56 114.29 -15.99 -26.89
C PRO A 56 115.74 -15.71 -26.50
N ASP A 57 116.38 -14.73 -27.14
CA ASP A 57 117.79 -14.40 -26.90
C ASP A 57 117.97 -13.22 -25.92
N ASP A 58 116.88 -12.65 -25.40
CA ASP A 58 116.92 -11.57 -24.41
C ASP A 58 117.26 -12.11 -23.01
N GLU A 59 118.52 -11.95 -22.60
CA GLU A 59 119.02 -12.33 -21.28
C GLU A 59 118.31 -11.60 -20.11
N ALA A 60 117.82 -10.37 -20.32
CA ALA A 60 117.05 -9.65 -19.30
C ALA A 60 115.63 -10.22 -19.17
N ALA A 61 115.02 -10.67 -20.27
CA ALA A 61 113.75 -11.39 -20.23
C ALA A 61 113.89 -12.76 -19.53
N LYS A 62 114.97 -13.50 -19.79
CA LYS A 62 115.29 -14.77 -19.10
C LYS A 62 115.47 -14.59 -17.60
N ALA A 63 116.16 -13.53 -17.18
CA ALA A 63 116.32 -13.21 -15.76
C ALA A 63 114.98 -12.90 -15.08
N LYS A 64 114.11 -12.09 -15.71
CA LYS A 64 112.76 -11.81 -15.19
C LYS A 64 111.88 -13.05 -15.12
N LEU A 65 112.01 -13.98 -16.08
CA LEU A 65 111.32 -15.26 -16.02
C LEU A 65 111.77 -16.07 -14.80
N LYS A 66 113.09 -16.14 -14.55
CA LYS A 66 113.62 -16.83 -13.38
C LYS A 66 113.16 -16.21 -12.07
N ASP A 67 113.14 -14.88 -11.98
CA ASP A 67 112.65 -14.17 -10.79
C ASP A 67 111.15 -14.42 -10.56
N ALA A 68 110.34 -14.43 -11.62
CA ALA A 68 108.92 -14.74 -11.53
C ALA A 68 108.68 -16.21 -11.16
N GLU A 69 109.47 -17.14 -11.70
CA GLU A 69 109.44 -18.56 -11.31
C GLU A 69 109.82 -18.74 -9.84
N ASP A 70 110.86 -18.07 -9.37
CA ASP A 70 111.29 -18.13 -7.98
C ASP A 70 110.27 -17.51 -7.03
N ALA A 71 109.63 -16.40 -7.43
CA ALA A 71 108.56 -15.77 -6.67
C ALA A 71 107.34 -16.71 -6.53
N VAL A 72 106.94 -17.37 -7.62
CA VAL A 72 105.88 -18.40 -7.60
C VAL A 72 106.27 -19.60 -6.74
N ASN A 73 107.50 -20.12 -6.89
CA ASN A 73 107.99 -21.26 -6.12
C ASN A 73 108.08 -20.95 -4.62
N LYS A 74 108.56 -19.74 -4.27
CA LYS A 74 108.62 -19.25 -2.89
C LYS A 74 107.23 -19.08 -2.27
N ALA A 75 106.26 -18.66 -3.07
CA ALA A 75 104.86 -18.63 -2.67
C ALA A 75 104.23 -20.04 -2.60
N GLY A 76 104.92 -21.09 -3.03
CA GLY A 76 104.45 -22.47 -2.93
C GLY A 76 103.83 -23.04 -4.21
N GLY A 77 103.98 -22.37 -5.36
CA GLY A 77 103.45 -22.81 -6.65
C GLY A 77 104.06 -24.11 -7.20
N ASN A 78 105.18 -24.59 -6.66
CA ASN A 78 105.80 -25.88 -7.00
C ASN A 78 105.65 -26.96 -5.92
N LYS A 79 104.96 -26.65 -4.83
CA LYS A 79 104.73 -27.59 -3.72
C LYS A 79 103.54 -28.50 -4.05
N ILE A 80 103.56 -29.70 -3.49
CA ILE A 80 102.53 -30.73 -3.75
C ILE A 80 101.59 -30.86 -2.53
N ALA A 81 100.28 -30.95 -2.75
CA ALA A 81 99.33 -31.29 -1.69
C ALA A 81 99.32 -32.80 -1.43
N THR A 82 99.29 -33.22 -0.16
CA THR A 82 99.14 -34.64 0.20
C THR A 82 97.66 -35.07 0.10
N ALA A 83 97.39 -36.37 -0.06
CA ALA A 83 96.02 -36.90 -0.01
C ALA A 83 95.30 -36.55 1.31
N GLN A 84 96.04 -36.50 2.42
CA GLN A 84 95.52 -36.07 3.71
C GLN A 84 95.16 -34.59 3.72
N ASN A 85 95.99 -33.73 3.12
CA ASN A 85 95.73 -32.28 3.04
C ASN A 85 94.46 -32.01 2.23
N VAL A 86 94.29 -32.69 1.09
CA VAL A 86 93.09 -32.59 0.26
C VAL A 86 91.84 -33.10 1.00
N ALA A 87 91.93 -34.25 1.67
CA ALA A 87 90.81 -34.79 2.45
C ALA A 87 90.40 -33.85 3.60
N ASN A 88 91.37 -33.29 4.33
CA ASN A 88 91.12 -32.34 5.41
C ASN A 88 90.45 -31.06 4.90
N MET A 89 90.95 -30.52 3.78
CA MET A 89 90.36 -29.36 3.13
C MET A 89 88.92 -29.62 2.71
N ILE A 90 88.63 -30.77 2.08
CA ILE A 90 87.26 -31.14 1.69
C ILE A 90 86.38 -31.25 2.93
N ASN A 91 86.80 -31.99 3.95
CA ASN A 91 86.00 -32.23 5.16
C ASN A 91 85.73 -30.95 5.98
N ASN A 92 86.57 -29.93 5.85
CA ASN A 92 86.40 -28.64 6.53
C ASN A 92 85.84 -27.53 5.65
N SER A 93 85.80 -27.73 4.33
CA SER A 93 85.12 -26.83 3.41
C SER A 93 83.60 -26.87 3.59
N GLY A 94 82.89 -25.94 2.95
CA GLY A 94 81.44 -25.96 2.94
C GLY A 94 80.83 -24.64 2.46
N PHE A 95 79.53 -24.50 2.69
CA PHE A 95 78.81 -23.24 2.52
C PHE A 95 78.01 -22.93 3.79
N THR A 96 77.80 -21.64 4.07
CA THR A 96 76.98 -21.22 5.20
C THR A 96 75.51 -21.14 4.79
N LEU A 97 74.64 -21.90 5.47
CA LEU A 97 73.19 -21.75 5.37
C LEU A 97 72.70 -20.77 6.44
N LYS A 98 72.06 -19.69 6.03
CA LYS A 98 71.48 -18.67 6.93
C LYS A 98 70.09 -18.29 6.46
N ALA A 99 69.14 -18.22 7.40
CA ALA A 99 67.82 -17.63 7.18
C ALA A 99 67.80 -16.18 7.66
N ASP A 100 67.20 -15.28 6.89
CA ASP A 100 67.04 -13.86 7.21
C ASP A 100 65.58 -13.42 7.08
N GLU A 101 65.25 -12.26 7.66
CA GLU A 101 63.91 -11.68 7.60
C GLU A 101 63.92 -10.26 7.02
N THR A 102 62.91 -9.90 6.24
CA THR A 102 62.65 -8.51 5.81
C THR A 102 61.32 -8.04 6.41
N ASP A 103 60.21 -8.52 5.85
CA ASP A 103 58.85 -8.25 6.34
C ASP A 103 58.21 -9.46 7.06
N GLY A 104 58.90 -10.61 7.03
CA GLY A 104 58.49 -11.87 7.62
C GLY A 104 59.00 -12.06 9.06
N LYS A 105 58.98 -13.31 9.53
CA LYS A 105 59.59 -13.70 10.80
C LYS A 105 60.56 -14.86 10.62
N ASN A 106 61.74 -14.74 11.23
CA ASN A 106 62.67 -15.82 11.45
C ASN A 106 62.40 -16.46 12.83
N GLU A 107 61.68 -17.58 12.83
CA GLU A 107 61.30 -18.31 14.04
C GLU A 107 62.44 -19.13 14.67
N THR A 108 63.66 -19.08 14.11
CA THR A 108 64.82 -19.79 14.68
C THR A 108 65.07 -19.29 16.12
N THR A 109 65.04 -20.20 17.10
CA THR A 109 65.26 -19.83 18.51
C THR A 109 66.74 -19.70 18.85
N ASP A 110 67.61 -20.34 18.08
CA ASP A 110 69.06 -20.30 18.26
C ASP A 110 69.64 -18.98 17.74
N ALA A 111 70.29 -18.23 18.62
CA ALA A 111 70.85 -16.91 18.31
C ALA A 111 72.08 -16.99 17.39
N THR A 112 72.86 -18.06 17.47
CA THR A 112 74.04 -18.28 16.63
C THR A 112 73.61 -18.58 15.20
N LEU A 113 72.61 -19.45 15.02
CA LEU A 113 72.05 -19.73 13.68
C LEU A 113 71.43 -18.49 13.02
N LYS A 114 70.82 -17.59 13.82
CA LYS A 114 70.27 -16.31 13.32
C LYS A 114 71.35 -15.34 12.84
N LYS A 115 72.42 -15.21 13.61
CA LYS A 115 73.48 -14.23 13.35
C LYS A 115 74.48 -14.72 12.31
N ASP A 116 75.03 -15.90 12.55
CA ASP A 116 76.21 -16.40 11.85
C ASP A 116 75.86 -17.53 10.84
N GLY A 117 74.68 -18.14 10.96
CA GLY A 117 74.26 -19.28 10.14
C GLY A 117 74.90 -20.60 10.57
N GLU A 118 74.74 -21.63 9.75
CA GLU A 118 75.34 -22.96 9.94
C GLU A 118 76.28 -23.29 8.78
N LEU A 119 77.53 -23.68 9.07
CA LEU A 119 78.43 -24.19 8.05
C LEU A 119 78.03 -25.64 7.67
N ILE A 120 77.52 -25.80 6.47
CA ILE A 120 77.17 -27.09 5.88
C ILE A 120 78.39 -27.67 5.18
N LYS A 121 78.99 -28.69 5.79
CA LYS A 121 80.15 -29.41 5.27
C LYS A 121 79.77 -30.47 4.22
N PRO A 122 80.70 -30.89 3.35
CA PRO A 122 80.48 -32.01 2.45
C PRO A 122 80.00 -33.27 3.18
N GLY A 123 79.00 -33.93 2.60
CA GLY A 123 78.34 -35.10 3.19
C GLY A 123 77.19 -34.77 4.15
N SER A 124 77.02 -33.51 4.55
CA SER A 124 75.84 -33.09 5.33
C SER A 124 74.55 -33.19 4.52
N THR A 125 73.45 -33.49 5.20
CA THR A 125 72.10 -33.47 4.61
C THR A 125 71.37 -32.19 4.99
N VAL A 126 70.94 -31.42 3.99
CA VAL A 126 70.04 -30.27 4.20
C VAL A 126 68.60 -30.73 3.98
N THR A 127 67.75 -30.57 4.99
CA THR A 127 66.33 -30.93 4.90
C THR A 127 65.46 -29.70 4.72
N MET A 128 64.76 -29.63 3.59
CA MET A 128 63.77 -28.60 3.30
C MET A 128 62.38 -29.11 3.74
N LYS A 129 61.78 -28.48 4.76
CA LYS A 129 60.47 -28.87 5.30
C LYS A 129 59.39 -27.89 4.85
N ALA A 130 58.30 -28.38 4.27
CA ALA A 130 57.12 -27.57 4.00
C ALA A 130 56.22 -27.46 5.24
N GLY A 131 55.91 -26.24 5.66
CA GLY A 131 54.98 -25.97 6.76
C GLY A 131 53.49 -26.18 6.38
N LYS A 132 52.59 -25.76 7.28
CA LYS A 132 51.14 -25.71 7.01
C LYS A 132 50.90 -24.88 5.73
N ASN A 133 49.93 -25.30 4.90
CA ASN A 133 49.55 -24.67 3.62
C ASN A 133 50.65 -24.61 2.53
N MET A 134 51.85 -25.14 2.75
CA MET A 134 52.93 -25.20 1.75
C MET A 134 53.18 -26.63 1.26
N THR A 135 53.72 -26.77 0.06
CA THR A 135 54.31 -27.98 -0.49
C THR A 135 55.76 -27.71 -0.87
N VAL A 136 56.61 -28.74 -0.76
CA VAL A 136 58.00 -28.71 -1.24
C VAL A 136 58.21 -29.93 -2.10
N LYS A 137 58.73 -29.73 -3.31
CA LYS A 137 59.02 -30.79 -4.28
C LYS A 137 60.49 -30.73 -4.67
N HIS A 138 61.19 -31.84 -4.55
CA HIS A 138 62.54 -32.00 -5.07
C HIS A 138 62.47 -32.69 -6.43
N GLU A 139 63.03 -32.06 -7.45
CA GLU A 139 63.07 -32.54 -8.82
C GLU A 139 64.52 -32.89 -9.21
N ALA A 140 64.71 -33.42 -10.42
CA ALA A 140 66.04 -33.71 -10.94
C ALA A 140 66.93 -32.45 -10.99
N ASN A 141 68.25 -32.66 -10.98
CA ASN A 141 69.28 -31.61 -11.09
C ASN A 141 69.31 -30.61 -9.92
N GLY A 142 68.81 -30.98 -8.74
CA GLY A 142 68.86 -30.14 -7.54
C GLY A 142 67.80 -29.03 -7.51
N ASN A 143 66.79 -29.10 -8.37
CA ASN A 143 65.69 -28.14 -8.39
C ASN A 143 64.71 -28.39 -7.23
N ILE A 144 64.43 -27.34 -6.46
CA ILE A 144 63.44 -27.37 -5.37
C ILE A 144 62.31 -26.39 -5.70
N THR A 145 61.07 -26.87 -5.76
CA THR A 145 59.87 -26.04 -5.93
C THR A 145 59.12 -25.92 -4.61
N TYR A 146 58.86 -24.68 -4.20
CA TYR A 146 57.89 -24.37 -3.15
C TYR A 146 56.61 -23.86 -3.78
N ALA A 147 55.46 -24.40 -3.37
CA ALA A 147 54.14 -23.95 -3.80
C ALA A 147 53.18 -23.92 -2.61
N THR A 148 52.07 -23.21 -2.74
CA THR A 148 50.93 -23.39 -1.85
C THR A 148 50.31 -24.77 -2.09
N LYS A 149 49.67 -25.35 -1.07
CA LYS A 149 48.76 -26.49 -1.29
C LYS A 149 47.57 -26.04 -2.13
N ASP A 150 46.94 -26.98 -2.83
CA ASP A 150 45.67 -26.71 -3.54
C ASP A 150 44.56 -26.38 -2.54
N ASP A 151 44.48 -27.16 -1.46
CA ASP A 151 43.59 -26.92 -0.33
C ASP A 151 44.37 -26.33 0.86
N VAL A 152 44.03 -25.10 1.23
CA VAL A 152 44.64 -24.37 2.33
C VAL A 152 43.60 -24.05 3.41
N GLU A 153 44.03 -24.07 4.67
CA GLU A 153 43.17 -23.73 5.80
C GLU A 153 43.78 -22.56 6.57
N PHE A 154 42.99 -21.50 6.76
CA PHE A 154 43.36 -20.33 7.54
C PHE A 154 42.41 -20.16 8.72
N ASN A 155 42.95 -19.77 9.88
CA ASN A 155 42.14 -19.39 11.03
C ASN A 155 41.45 -18.02 10.83
N THR A 156 42.12 -17.10 10.13
CA THR A 156 41.63 -15.77 9.75
C THR A 156 42.32 -15.33 8.47
N VAL A 157 41.62 -14.56 7.64
CA VAL A 157 42.20 -13.87 6.48
C VAL A 157 41.86 -12.38 6.61
N LYS A 158 42.87 -11.52 6.48
CA LYS A 158 42.71 -10.06 6.47
C LYS A 158 42.97 -9.54 5.07
N VAL A 159 42.02 -8.78 4.52
CA VAL A 159 42.10 -8.21 3.18
C VAL A 159 42.18 -6.69 3.27
N GLY A 160 43.22 -6.13 2.64
CA GLY A 160 43.51 -4.70 2.67
C GLY A 160 44.36 -4.26 3.87
N ASP A 161 44.76 -2.99 3.84
CA ASP A 161 45.62 -2.39 4.86
C ASP A 161 44.89 -1.29 5.63
N ASN A 162 45.38 -0.98 6.83
CA ASN A 162 44.90 0.15 7.61
C ASN A 162 45.49 1.47 7.08
N LYS A 163 44.91 2.00 5.99
CA LYS A 163 45.37 3.20 5.28
C LYS A 163 44.17 4.01 4.78
N ASP A 164 44.34 5.32 4.66
CA ASP A 164 43.33 6.25 4.09
C ASP A 164 41.93 6.14 4.74
N GLY A 165 41.89 5.92 6.06
CA GLY A 165 40.64 5.76 6.82
C GLY A 165 39.93 4.42 6.63
N LYS A 166 40.53 3.47 5.91
CA LYS A 166 40.02 2.11 5.75
C LYS A 166 40.68 1.20 6.77
N SER A 167 39.89 0.36 7.43
CA SER A 167 40.41 -0.79 8.19
C SER A 167 40.36 -2.04 7.32
N PRO A 168 41.30 -2.99 7.48
CA PRO A 168 41.25 -4.29 6.80
C PRO A 168 39.94 -5.02 7.09
N VAL A 169 39.42 -5.76 6.11
CA VAL A 169 38.26 -6.66 6.32
C VAL A 169 38.77 -8.00 6.81
N GLU A 170 38.23 -8.48 7.92
CA GLU A 170 38.58 -9.77 8.51
C GLU A 170 37.50 -10.81 8.19
N PHE A 171 37.93 -11.95 7.65
CA PHE A 171 37.10 -13.11 7.36
C PHE A 171 37.29 -14.13 8.47
N LYS A 172 36.23 -14.38 9.24
CA LYS A 172 36.26 -15.27 10.40
C LYS A 172 35.06 -16.19 10.47
N THR A 173 35.28 -17.44 10.82
CA THR A 173 34.20 -18.42 11.07
C THR A 173 33.62 -18.23 12.47
N GLU A 174 32.30 -18.23 12.56
CA GLU A 174 31.55 -18.18 13.82
C GLU A 174 30.42 -19.22 13.82
N ALA A 175 29.85 -19.49 14.99
CA ALA A 175 28.65 -20.30 15.11
C ALA A 175 27.44 -19.55 14.53
N ALA A 176 26.63 -20.21 13.71
CA ALA A 176 25.40 -19.61 13.21
C ALA A 176 24.38 -19.41 14.34
N LYS A 177 23.63 -18.31 14.27
CA LYS A 177 22.46 -18.10 15.12
C LYS A 177 21.26 -18.87 14.52
N PRO A 178 20.39 -19.49 15.34
CA PRO A 178 19.20 -20.18 14.84
C PRO A 178 18.28 -19.23 14.05
N ALA A 179 17.84 -19.65 12.87
CA ALA A 179 16.93 -18.89 12.01
C ALA A 179 15.79 -19.79 11.50
N THR A 180 14.57 -19.51 11.95
CA THR A 180 13.37 -20.33 11.76
C THR A 180 12.72 -20.18 10.38
N ASN A 181 13.12 -19.18 9.59
CA ASN A 181 12.64 -18.98 8.23
C ASN A 181 13.39 -19.85 7.18
N ASN A 182 14.38 -20.64 7.62
CA ASN A 182 15.02 -21.63 6.75
C ASN A 182 14.19 -22.91 6.68
N VAL A 183 14.41 -23.69 5.62
CA VAL A 183 13.84 -25.02 5.49
C VAL A 183 14.22 -25.88 6.71
N ALA A 184 13.24 -26.58 7.29
CA ALA A 184 13.44 -27.42 8.46
C ALA A 184 14.54 -28.48 8.21
N GLY A 185 15.48 -28.62 9.15
CA GLY A 185 16.63 -29.52 9.02
C GLY A 185 17.75 -29.00 8.11
N LYS A 186 17.62 -27.78 7.58
CA LYS A 186 18.62 -27.10 6.74
C LYS A 186 19.05 -25.75 7.34
N GLN A 187 18.83 -25.54 8.64
CA GLN A 187 19.36 -24.36 9.32
C GLN A 187 20.90 -24.35 9.28
N PRO A 188 21.53 -23.19 9.07
CA PRO A 188 22.99 -23.10 9.06
C PRO A 188 23.57 -23.42 10.43
N THR A 189 24.75 -24.06 10.45
CA THR A 189 25.53 -24.34 11.67
C THR A 189 26.70 -23.37 11.84
N THR A 190 27.17 -22.78 10.74
CA THR A 190 28.29 -21.83 10.68
C THR A 190 27.86 -20.52 10.04
N ALA A 191 28.45 -19.43 10.49
CA ALA A 191 28.37 -18.10 9.87
C ALA A 191 29.77 -17.62 9.46
N LEU A 192 29.84 -16.92 8.32
CA LEU A 192 31.01 -16.14 7.94
C LEU A 192 30.82 -14.72 8.46
N ASN A 193 31.68 -14.30 9.39
CA ASN A 193 31.75 -12.92 9.82
C ASN A 193 32.62 -12.12 8.84
N VAL A 194 32.04 -11.03 8.32
CA VAL A 194 32.69 -10.04 7.45
C VAL A 194 32.63 -8.69 8.15
N THR A 195 33.57 -8.49 9.06
CA THR A 195 33.71 -7.25 9.83
C THR A 195 35.06 -6.63 9.55
N SER A 196 35.14 -5.31 9.62
CA SER A 196 36.44 -4.65 9.62
C SER A 196 37.19 -4.98 10.91
N ALA A 197 38.52 -4.92 10.87
CA ALA A 197 39.38 -5.25 12.00
C ALA A 197 39.15 -4.35 13.24
N ASP A 198 38.49 -3.21 13.08
CA ASP A 198 38.04 -2.32 14.17
C ASP A 198 36.66 -2.71 14.76
N GLY A 199 36.10 -3.85 14.33
CA GLY A 199 34.84 -4.42 14.83
C GLY A 199 33.57 -3.83 14.21
N LYS A 200 33.68 -2.99 13.17
CA LYS A 200 32.52 -2.40 12.51
C LYS A 200 31.96 -3.30 11.40
N PRO A 201 30.63 -3.21 11.11
CA PRO A 201 30.04 -3.88 9.96
C PRO A 201 30.69 -3.42 8.64
N THR A 202 30.88 -4.36 7.72
CA THR A 202 31.41 -4.07 6.37
C THR A 202 30.29 -4.04 5.34
N GLN A 203 30.36 -3.09 4.40
CA GLN A 203 29.48 -3.10 3.23
C GLN A 203 29.97 -4.13 2.21
N ILE A 204 29.09 -5.04 1.80
CA ILE A 204 29.34 -5.94 0.67
C ILE A 204 28.77 -5.27 -0.58
N THR A 205 29.65 -4.83 -1.47
CA THR A 205 29.28 -4.16 -2.73
C THR A 205 29.41 -5.14 -3.91
N GLY A 206 28.69 -4.89 -5.00
CA GLY A 206 28.72 -5.75 -6.19
C GLY A 206 27.85 -7.02 -6.10
N VAL A 207 26.92 -7.08 -5.15
CA VAL A 207 25.93 -8.18 -5.08
C VAL A 207 24.87 -7.98 -6.16
N ALA A 208 24.76 -8.93 -7.09
CA ALA A 208 23.74 -8.95 -8.13
C ALA A 208 22.45 -9.64 -7.64
N SER A 209 21.30 -9.25 -8.19
CA SER A 209 20.04 -9.92 -7.89
C SER A 209 20.02 -11.33 -8.48
N SER A 210 19.40 -12.25 -7.74
CA SER A 210 19.07 -13.60 -8.21
C SER A 210 17.61 -13.73 -8.65
N LEU A 211 16.85 -12.63 -8.61
CA LEU A 211 15.43 -12.58 -8.92
C LEU A 211 15.19 -11.91 -10.27
N ASN A 212 14.12 -12.34 -10.93
CA ASN A 212 13.61 -11.69 -12.13
C ASN A 212 12.38 -10.84 -11.79
N LYS A 213 12.11 -9.85 -12.64
CA LYS A 213 10.77 -9.25 -12.72
C LYS A 213 9.90 -10.11 -13.62
N ALA A 214 8.66 -10.31 -13.23
CA ALA A 214 7.65 -10.97 -14.07
C ALA A 214 6.41 -10.07 -14.20
N PRO A 215 5.71 -10.12 -15.33
CA PRO A 215 4.37 -9.57 -15.44
C PRO A 215 3.46 -10.21 -14.39
N VAL A 216 2.73 -9.41 -13.64
CA VAL A 216 1.72 -9.93 -12.73
C VAL A 216 0.57 -10.51 -13.58
N THR A 217 0.20 -11.78 -13.37
CA THR A 217 -0.77 -12.49 -14.22
C THR A 217 -2.14 -11.80 -14.29
N THR A 218 -2.56 -11.15 -13.21
CA THR A 218 -3.80 -10.37 -13.13
C THR A 218 -3.66 -8.92 -13.63
N ALA A 219 -2.44 -8.49 -13.96
CA ALA A 219 -2.07 -7.13 -14.34
C ALA A 219 -0.84 -7.14 -15.28
N PRO A 220 -0.98 -7.56 -16.55
CA PRO A 220 0.16 -7.87 -17.43
C PRO A 220 1.08 -6.69 -17.76
N ASN A 221 0.63 -5.44 -17.56
CA ASN A 221 1.46 -4.24 -17.74
C ASN A 221 2.23 -3.84 -16.47
N VAL A 222 2.02 -4.55 -15.37
CA VAL A 222 2.70 -4.32 -14.09
C VAL A 222 3.78 -5.37 -13.90
N ASN A 223 5.01 -4.91 -13.66
CA ASN A 223 6.16 -5.76 -13.41
C ASN A 223 6.66 -5.58 -11.98
N LEU A 224 6.53 -6.63 -11.17
CA LEU A 224 7.04 -6.71 -9.81
C LEU A 224 8.06 -7.85 -9.70
N VAL A 225 8.83 -7.87 -8.62
CA VAL A 225 9.74 -8.98 -8.34
C VAL A 225 8.92 -10.27 -8.14
N ASP A 226 9.33 -11.36 -8.79
CA ASP A 226 8.65 -12.65 -8.67
C ASP A 226 9.31 -13.50 -7.58
N LEU A 227 8.63 -13.62 -6.45
CA LEU A 227 9.08 -14.42 -5.31
C LEU A 227 8.60 -15.88 -5.36
N ASN A 228 7.69 -16.21 -6.28
CA ASN A 228 7.04 -17.52 -6.35
C ASN A 228 7.50 -18.35 -7.57
N SER A 229 8.46 -17.86 -8.35
CA SER A 229 9.06 -18.64 -9.42
C SER A 229 9.70 -19.92 -8.86
N PRO A 230 9.53 -21.10 -9.51
CA PRO A 230 9.96 -22.40 -9.00
C PRO A 230 11.47 -22.52 -8.74
N ASN A 231 12.27 -21.57 -9.24
CA ASN A 231 13.73 -21.56 -9.10
C ASN A 231 14.24 -20.44 -8.15
N VAL A 232 13.37 -19.79 -7.37
CA VAL A 232 13.81 -18.80 -6.39
C VAL A 232 14.57 -19.48 -5.26
N ASN A 233 15.84 -19.12 -5.09
CA ASN A 233 16.63 -19.55 -3.94
C ASN A 233 16.27 -18.67 -2.72
N SER A 234 15.48 -19.20 -1.79
CA SER A 234 15.08 -18.49 -0.57
C SER A 234 16.24 -18.06 0.34
N ASN A 235 17.44 -18.61 0.13
CA ASN A 235 18.64 -18.29 0.90
C ASN A 235 19.58 -17.29 0.20
N ALA A 236 19.20 -16.78 -0.98
CA ALA A 236 19.99 -15.78 -1.68
C ALA A 236 19.88 -14.40 -0.99
N ALA A 237 20.93 -13.59 -1.12
CA ALA A 237 20.90 -12.21 -0.65
C ALA A 237 19.97 -11.37 -1.55
N ALA A 238 19.05 -10.62 -0.94
CA ALA A 238 18.25 -9.63 -1.65
C ALA A 238 19.08 -8.36 -1.89
N THR A 239 18.95 -7.77 -3.07
CA THR A 239 19.55 -6.49 -3.43
C THR A 239 18.58 -5.33 -3.17
N VAL A 240 19.11 -4.10 -3.11
CA VAL A 240 18.26 -2.89 -3.08
C VAL A 240 17.35 -2.82 -4.31
N GLY A 241 17.82 -3.30 -5.46
CA GLY A 241 17.03 -3.39 -6.69
C GLY A 241 15.81 -4.31 -6.53
N ASP A 242 15.93 -5.41 -5.79
CA ASP A 242 14.80 -6.30 -5.50
C ASP A 242 13.74 -5.56 -4.68
N LEU A 243 14.16 -4.89 -3.59
CA LEU A 243 13.26 -4.13 -2.71
C LEU A 243 12.56 -2.97 -3.43
N GLN A 244 13.25 -2.30 -4.36
CA GLN A 244 12.66 -1.24 -5.19
C GLN A 244 11.55 -1.76 -6.12
N ASN A 245 11.56 -3.06 -6.43
CA ASN A 245 10.58 -3.70 -7.29
C ASN A 245 9.61 -4.62 -6.52
N MET A 246 9.67 -4.61 -5.18
CA MET A 246 8.63 -5.21 -4.33
C MET A 246 7.40 -4.31 -4.27
N GLY A 247 6.24 -4.93 -4.28
CA GLY A 247 4.96 -4.22 -4.19
C GLY A 247 3.77 -5.18 -4.30
N TRP A 248 2.59 -4.61 -4.46
CA TRP A 248 1.34 -5.34 -4.69
C TRP A 248 0.50 -4.60 -5.75
N VAL A 249 -0.56 -5.22 -6.25
CA VAL A 249 -1.43 -4.64 -7.28
C VAL A 249 -2.75 -4.15 -6.68
N VAL A 250 -3.12 -2.91 -6.99
CA VAL A 250 -4.45 -2.35 -6.70
C VAL A 250 -5.28 -2.32 -8.00
N SER A 251 -6.57 -2.70 -7.94
CA SER A 251 -7.42 -2.71 -9.13
C SER A 251 -8.90 -2.43 -8.86
N THR A 252 -9.61 -1.91 -9.86
CA THR A 252 -11.07 -1.72 -9.91
C THR A 252 -11.65 -2.45 -11.13
N LYS A 253 -11.43 -3.78 -11.18
CA LYS A 253 -11.79 -4.65 -12.31
C LYS A 253 -13.24 -4.48 -12.78
N ASP A 254 -14.18 -4.45 -11.85
CA ASP A 254 -15.62 -4.35 -12.14
C ASP A 254 -16.10 -2.89 -12.34
N GLY A 255 -15.18 -1.93 -12.24
CA GLY A 255 -15.42 -0.50 -12.48
C GLY A 255 -14.85 -0.05 -13.81
N ASN A 256 -13.92 0.90 -13.75
CA ASN A 256 -13.25 1.47 -14.94
C ASN A 256 -12.05 0.64 -15.44
N GLY A 257 -11.80 -0.54 -14.87
CA GLY A 257 -10.67 -1.38 -15.26
C GLY A 257 -9.30 -0.81 -14.88
N TYR A 258 -9.22 0.10 -13.90
CA TYR A 258 -7.95 0.64 -13.42
C TYR A 258 -7.13 -0.44 -12.71
N ILE A 259 -5.82 -0.46 -12.99
CA ILE A 259 -4.85 -1.41 -12.45
C ILE A 259 -3.51 -0.68 -12.30
N ALA A 260 -2.87 -0.76 -11.13
CA ALA A 260 -1.55 -0.19 -10.89
C ALA A 260 -0.76 -1.00 -9.83
N ASP A 261 0.57 -0.93 -9.88
CA ASP A 261 1.41 -1.34 -8.76
C ASP A 261 1.44 -0.30 -7.64
N VAL A 262 1.49 -0.79 -6.41
CA VAL A 262 1.79 -0.03 -5.21
C VAL A 262 3.12 -0.54 -4.66
N LYS A 263 4.16 0.28 -4.80
CA LYS A 263 5.52 0.01 -4.29
C LYS A 263 5.77 0.74 -2.97
N ASN A 264 6.94 0.52 -2.38
CA ASN A 264 7.36 1.27 -1.19
C ASN A 264 7.21 2.79 -1.40
N ALA A 265 6.77 3.50 -0.36
CA ALA A 265 6.49 4.93 -0.35
C ALA A 265 5.41 5.45 -1.34
N ASN A 266 4.64 4.57 -1.99
CA ASN A 266 3.45 4.99 -2.73
C ASN A 266 2.30 5.33 -1.76
N HIS A 267 1.40 6.22 -2.19
CA HIS A 267 0.22 6.64 -1.42
C HIS A 267 -1.05 6.11 -2.09
N VAL A 268 -1.97 5.55 -1.29
CA VAL A 268 -3.28 5.07 -1.76
C VAL A 268 -4.37 5.85 -1.04
N ASP A 269 -5.08 6.70 -1.78
CA ASP A 269 -6.21 7.47 -1.27
C ASP A 269 -7.55 6.80 -1.59
N PHE A 270 -8.37 6.60 -0.56
CA PHE A 270 -9.76 6.20 -0.74
C PHE A 270 -10.64 7.45 -0.78
N LYS A 271 -11.24 7.72 -1.94
CA LYS A 271 -12.12 8.89 -2.15
C LYS A 271 -13.57 8.46 -2.26
N ALA A 272 -14.44 9.18 -1.57
CA ALA A 272 -15.89 8.97 -1.58
C ALA A 272 -16.57 9.92 -2.58
N GLY A 273 -17.61 9.42 -3.26
CA GLY A 273 -18.54 10.27 -4.01
C GLY A 273 -19.61 10.92 -3.12
N PRO A 274 -20.54 11.71 -3.70
CA PRO A 274 -21.61 12.36 -2.96
C PRO A 274 -22.45 11.39 -2.10
N GLY A 275 -22.71 11.78 -0.85
CA GLY A 275 -23.53 11.02 0.11
C GLY A 275 -22.86 9.79 0.74
N ILE A 276 -21.61 9.49 0.37
CA ILE A 276 -20.77 8.46 1.01
C ILE A 276 -19.66 9.16 1.79
N SER A 277 -19.34 8.65 2.97
CA SER A 277 -18.14 9.02 3.72
C SER A 277 -17.14 7.88 3.69
N VAL A 278 -15.86 8.21 3.59
CA VAL A 278 -14.77 7.27 3.81
C VAL A 278 -13.87 7.87 4.87
N THR A 279 -13.71 7.17 5.98
CA THR A 279 -12.83 7.58 7.08
C THR A 279 -11.84 6.48 7.39
N GLY A 280 -10.65 6.86 7.85
CA GLY A 280 -9.60 5.93 8.23
C GLY A 280 -9.19 6.16 9.68
N LYS A 281 -8.96 5.08 10.44
CA LYS A 281 -8.28 5.13 11.73
C LYS A 281 -7.28 3.99 11.87
N THR A 282 -6.27 4.19 12.72
CA THR A 282 -5.40 3.10 13.17
C THR A 282 -5.87 2.71 14.57
N THR A 283 -6.18 1.43 14.79
CA THR A 283 -6.50 0.93 16.13
C THR A 283 -5.26 0.86 17.00
N ASP A 284 -5.44 0.70 18.31
CA ASP A 284 -4.33 0.56 19.26
C ASP A 284 -3.47 -0.69 18.97
N ASP A 285 -4.05 -1.73 18.37
CA ASP A 285 -3.35 -2.95 17.92
C ASP A 285 -2.62 -2.77 16.56
N GLY A 286 -2.64 -1.55 15.99
CA GLY A 286 -1.99 -1.25 14.72
C GLY A 286 -2.78 -1.62 13.46
N ILE A 287 -4.04 -2.05 13.59
CA ILE A 287 -4.91 -2.38 12.44
C ILE A 287 -5.34 -1.08 11.76
N ARG A 288 -5.25 -1.03 10.43
CA ARG A 288 -5.78 0.08 9.63
C ARG A 288 -7.24 -0.20 9.28
N GLU A 289 -8.16 0.56 9.86
CA GLU A 289 -9.61 0.45 9.60
C GLU A 289 -10.03 1.55 8.63
N ILE A 290 -10.62 1.14 7.49
CA ILE A 290 -11.25 2.04 6.53
C ILE A 290 -12.76 1.83 6.62
N THR A 291 -13.46 2.85 7.11
CA THR A 291 -14.92 2.82 7.30
C THR A 291 -15.60 3.56 6.17
N ILE A 292 -16.47 2.84 5.45
CA ILE A 292 -17.31 3.39 4.39
C ILE A 292 -18.72 3.57 4.95
N GLY A 293 -19.17 4.82 5.07
CA GLY A 293 -20.48 5.18 5.58
C GLY A 293 -21.39 5.76 4.51
N VAL A 294 -22.69 5.60 4.68
CA VAL A 294 -23.70 6.32 3.90
C VAL A 294 -24.29 7.41 4.79
N LYS A 295 -24.39 8.64 4.28
CA LYS A 295 -25.02 9.74 5.01
C LYS A 295 -26.52 9.51 5.06
N ASP A 296 -27.07 9.29 6.25
CA ASP A 296 -28.53 9.24 6.47
C ASP A 296 -29.15 10.62 6.21
N GLY A 297 -30.28 10.63 5.52
CA GLY A 297 -31.04 11.82 5.17
C GLY A 297 -32.45 11.80 5.78
N GLU A 298 -33.08 12.97 5.81
CA GLU A 298 -34.46 13.18 6.27
C GLU A 298 -35.36 13.71 5.15
N VAL A 299 -36.66 13.46 5.23
CA VAL A 299 -37.64 14.02 4.28
C VAL A 299 -38.09 15.40 4.78
N VAL A 300 -37.34 16.44 4.44
CA VAL A 300 -37.59 17.84 4.83
C VAL A 300 -37.75 18.75 3.62
N LYS A 301 -38.33 19.94 3.82
CA LYS A 301 -38.50 20.92 2.74
C LYS A 301 -37.13 21.51 2.33
N PRO A 302 -36.93 21.91 1.06
CA PRO A 302 -35.66 22.52 0.61
C PRO A 302 -35.26 23.79 1.37
N ASN A 303 -36.24 24.51 1.93
CA ASN A 303 -36.00 25.73 2.71
C ASN A 303 -35.91 25.50 4.23
N GLN A 304 -35.95 24.25 4.71
CA GLN A 304 -35.76 23.91 6.12
C GLN A 304 -34.32 23.49 6.37
N PHE A 305 -33.72 24.05 7.42
CA PHE A 305 -32.32 23.83 7.78
C PHE A 305 -32.19 23.67 9.29
N THR A 306 -31.05 23.17 9.72
CA THR A 306 -30.57 23.29 11.11
C THR A 306 -29.36 24.21 11.12
N ALA A 307 -29.39 25.23 11.97
CA ALA A 307 -28.29 26.18 12.15
C ALA A 307 -27.98 26.33 13.64
N LYS A 308 -26.73 26.66 13.99
CA LYS A 308 -26.42 27.06 15.36
C LYS A 308 -26.87 28.50 15.58
N VAL A 309 -27.72 28.69 16.58
CA VAL A 309 -28.15 30.02 17.01
C VAL A 309 -27.87 30.10 18.50
N ASN A 310 -26.99 31.02 18.90
CA ASN A 310 -26.51 31.15 20.28
C ASN A 310 -25.88 29.86 20.84
N GLY A 311 -25.16 29.12 20.00
CA GLY A 311 -24.47 27.88 20.34
C GLY A 311 -25.33 26.61 20.32
N VAL A 312 -26.64 26.72 20.03
CA VAL A 312 -27.60 25.60 20.06
C VAL A 312 -28.10 25.27 18.66
N ASP A 313 -28.11 23.98 18.30
CA ASP A 313 -28.69 23.50 17.04
C ASP A 313 -30.20 23.78 17.01
N THR A 314 -30.59 24.73 16.16
CA THR A 314 -31.95 25.27 16.08
C THR A 314 -32.54 25.00 14.69
N PRO A 315 -33.74 24.39 14.60
CA PRO A 315 -34.44 24.24 13.33
C PRO A 315 -34.90 25.60 12.79
N VAL A 316 -34.36 26.00 11.65
CA VAL A 316 -34.66 27.27 10.99
C VAL A 316 -35.27 27.06 9.61
N THR A 317 -36.17 27.95 9.21
CA THR A 317 -36.74 27.97 7.87
C THR A 317 -36.28 29.25 7.17
N LYS A 318 -35.77 29.09 5.95
CA LYS A 318 -35.35 30.21 5.11
C LYS A 318 -36.57 30.81 4.41
N VAL A 319 -36.77 32.11 4.59
CA VAL A 319 -37.83 32.89 3.94
C VAL A 319 -37.16 34.08 3.27
N GLY A 320 -37.12 34.10 1.94
CA GLY A 320 -36.26 35.02 1.20
C GLY A 320 -34.78 34.74 1.48
N ASP A 321 -34.04 35.76 1.91
CA ASP A 321 -32.62 35.65 2.26
C ASP A 321 -32.36 35.47 3.76
N GLU A 322 -33.40 35.51 4.58
CA GLU A 322 -33.29 35.45 6.04
C GLU A 322 -33.73 34.10 6.60
N TYR A 323 -33.26 33.79 7.81
CA TYR A 323 -33.64 32.59 8.56
C TYR A 323 -34.56 32.99 9.72
N TYR A 324 -35.59 32.18 9.95
CA TYR A 324 -36.52 32.32 11.07
C TYR A 324 -36.58 30.99 11.81
N ASN A 325 -36.91 30.98 13.10
CA ASN A 325 -37.19 29.71 13.78
C ASN A 325 -38.36 29.03 13.08
N THR A 326 -38.27 27.73 12.86
CA THR A 326 -39.30 26.99 12.11
C THR A 326 -40.67 27.05 12.82
N ALA A 327 -40.68 27.11 14.15
CA ALA A 327 -41.91 27.26 14.94
C ALA A 327 -42.62 28.62 14.74
N ASP A 328 -41.90 29.64 14.28
CA ASP A 328 -42.40 30.99 14.06
C ASP A 328 -42.94 31.21 12.64
N ILE A 329 -42.84 30.20 11.77
CA ILE A 329 -43.44 30.23 10.44
C ILE A 329 -44.91 29.79 10.55
N ASP A 330 -45.79 30.56 9.92
CA ASP A 330 -47.17 30.16 9.73
C ASP A 330 -47.23 29.02 8.71
N PRO A 331 -47.70 27.82 9.10
CA PRO A 331 -47.74 26.67 8.21
C PRO A 331 -48.67 26.86 7.00
N LYS A 332 -49.65 27.77 7.07
CA LYS A 332 -50.60 28.03 5.98
C LYS A 332 -50.03 28.97 4.93
N THR A 333 -49.32 30.01 5.35
CA THR A 333 -48.80 31.04 4.43
C THR A 333 -47.32 30.85 4.06
N GLY A 334 -46.58 30.04 4.83
CA GLY A 334 -45.13 29.89 4.67
C GLY A 334 -44.33 31.14 5.04
N LYS A 335 -44.98 32.14 5.64
CA LYS A 335 -44.38 33.42 6.06
C LYS A 335 -44.13 33.41 7.57
N ALA A 336 -43.21 34.26 8.03
CA ALA A 336 -43.05 34.49 9.46
C ALA A 336 -44.33 35.08 10.06
N LYS A 337 -44.69 34.64 11.28
CA LYS A 337 -45.81 35.20 12.04
C LYS A 337 -45.57 36.69 12.32
N ALA A 338 -46.66 37.45 12.46
CA ALA A 338 -46.58 38.88 12.70
C ALA A 338 -45.79 39.20 13.98
N GLY A 339 -44.83 40.13 13.89
CA GLY A 339 -44.00 40.58 15.00
C GLY A 339 -42.77 39.72 15.33
N VAL A 340 -42.49 38.68 14.53
CA VAL A 340 -41.29 37.84 14.69
C VAL A 340 -40.11 38.44 13.90
N ASN A 341 -38.93 38.45 14.54
CA ASN A 341 -37.68 38.86 13.91
C ASN A 341 -36.89 37.65 13.38
N PRO A 342 -36.09 37.81 12.30
CA PRO A 342 -35.19 36.77 11.82
C PRO A 342 -34.12 36.43 12.87
N VAL A 343 -33.61 35.20 12.79
CA VAL A 343 -32.47 34.71 13.56
C VAL A 343 -31.22 34.70 12.69
N THR A 344 -30.10 35.06 13.30
CA THR A 344 -28.78 35.06 12.64
C THR A 344 -28.04 33.79 13.04
N PRO A 345 -27.68 32.89 12.10
CA PRO A 345 -26.77 31.78 12.39
C PRO A 345 -25.44 32.27 12.95
N ASP A 346 -24.87 31.52 13.89
CA ASP A 346 -23.59 31.83 14.51
C ASP A 346 -22.48 31.91 13.46
N ALA A 347 -21.55 32.85 13.65
CA ALA A 347 -20.45 33.08 12.72
C ALA A 347 -19.59 31.80 12.52
N GLY A 348 -19.32 31.45 11.26
CA GLY A 348 -18.56 30.25 10.90
C GLY A 348 -19.38 28.97 10.84
N THR A 349 -20.70 29.03 11.05
CA THR A 349 -21.61 27.90 10.85
C THR A 349 -22.38 28.04 9.54
N THR A 350 -22.51 26.94 8.80
CA THR A 350 -23.36 26.89 7.59
C THR A 350 -24.63 26.13 7.93
N PRO A 351 -25.82 26.72 7.74
CA PRO A 351 -27.07 25.99 7.88
C PRO A 351 -27.07 24.73 7.03
N THR A 352 -27.47 23.60 7.61
CA THR A 352 -27.45 22.30 6.93
C THR A 352 -28.87 21.83 6.65
N ASN A 353 -29.12 21.34 5.43
CA ASN A 353 -30.38 20.70 5.10
C ASN A 353 -30.24 19.18 5.32
N ALA A 354 -31.08 18.61 6.18
CA ALA A 354 -31.07 17.18 6.46
C ALA A 354 -31.54 16.33 5.25
N GLY A 355 -32.14 16.95 4.24
CA GLY A 355 -32.54 16.33 2.98
C GLY A 355 -31.39 16.01 2.02
N ASP A 356 -30.17 16.48 2.30
CA ASP A 356 -28.99 16.24 1.45
C ASP A 356 -28.35 14.84 1.66
N GLY A 357 -29.09 13.89 2.24
CA GLY A 357 -28.65 12.52 2.54
C GLY A 357 -29.55 11.45 1.91
N TYR A 358 -29.19 10.18 2.08
CA TYR A 358 -30.01 9.05 1.62
C TYR A 358 -31.15 8.78 2.61
N VAL A 359 -32.39 8.80 2.12
CA VAL A 359 -33.56 8.40 2.90
C VAL A 359 -33.88 6.93 2.66
N THR A 360 -34.36 6.23 3.69
CA THR A 360 -34.90 4.89 3.52
C THR A 360 -36.29 4.93 2.89
N GLY A 361 -36.68 3.84 2.22
CA GLY A 361 -38.06 3.70 1.73
C GLY A 361 -39.12 3.89 2.83
N ASN A 362 -38.80 3.49 4.07
CA ASN A 362 -39.69 3.67 5.22
C ASN A 362 -39.86 5.16 5.62
N LYS A 363 -38.79 5.97 5.57
CA LYS A 363 -38.88 7.42 5.82
C LYS A 363 -39.78 8.09 4.77
N VAL A 364 -39.61 7.73 3.50
CA VAL A 364 -40.46 8.23 2.39
C VAL A 364 -41.91 7.79 2.57
N ALA A 365 -42.17 6.52 2.84
CA ALA A 365 -43.53 6.01 3.08
C ALA A 365 -44.22 6.72 4.24
N THR A 366 -43.51 6.94 5.35
CA THR A 366 -44.03 7.68 6.50
C THR A 366 -44.36 9.14 6.14
N ALA A 367 -43.48 9.80 5.38
CA ALA A 367 -43.72 11.17 4.93
C ALA A 367 -44.95 11.28 4.02
N ILE A 368 -45.16 10.30 3.13
CA ILE A 368 -46.35 10.21 2.27
C ILE A 368 -47.61 10.01 3.12
N GLN A 369 -47.60 9.14 4.13
CA GLN A 369 -48.75 8.91 5.02
C GLN A 369 -49.12 10.14 5.85
N LYS A 370 -48.13 10.96 6.24
CA LYS A 370 -48.35 12.26 6.91
C LYS A 370 -48.76 13.37 5.93
N SER A 371 -48.51 13.16 4.64
CA SER A 371 -48.94 14.05 3.58
C SER A 371 -50.45 13.94 3.37
N GLY A 372 -51.08 15.02 2.95
CA GLY A 372 -52.51 15.03 2.71
C GLY A 372 -53.02 16.43 2.40
N PHE A 373 -54.31 16.54 2.15
CA PHE A 373 -55.00 17.80 1.93
C PHE A 373 -56.17 17.92 2.91
N VAL A 374 -56.60 19.15 3.17
CA VAL A 374 -57.74 19.42 4.04
C VAL A 374 -59.02 19.31 3.22
N VAL A 375 -60.05 18.64 3.75
CA VAL A 375 -61.37 18.58 3.13
C VAL A 375 -62.37 19.35 3.99
N GLY A 376 -63.11 20.27 3.39
CA GLY A 376 -63.99 21.16 4.16
C GLY A 376 -65.20 21.68 3.38
N LYS A 377 -66.17 22.24 4.10
CA LYS A 377 -67.22 23.07 3.50
C LYS A 377 -66.64 24.45 3.18
N GLN A 378 -67.04 25.03 2.06
CA GLN A 378 -66.71 26.42 1.74
C GLN A 378 -67.54 27.36 2.61
N THR A 379 -66.88 28.28 3.30
CA THR A 379 -67.52 29.26 4.20
C THR A 379 -67.44 30.68 3.67
N GLU A 380 -66.50 30.95 2.76
CA GLU A 380 -66.37 32.25 2.11
C GLU A 380 -67.33 32.34 0.91
N THR A 381 -67.94 33.52 0.72
CA THR A 381 -68.82 33.78 -0.41
C THR A 381 -67.98 33.90 -1.69
N LEU A 382 -68.20 32.98 -2.63
CA LEU A 382 -67.59 33.00 -3.97
C LEU A 382 -68.56 33.58 -5.01
N SER A 383 -68.03 34.26 -6.02
CA SER A 383 -68.80 34.72 -7.17
C SER A 383 -68.95 33.60 -8.21
N ALA A 384 -69.93 33.72 -9.11
CA ALA A 384 -70.10 32.76 -10.20
C ALA A 384 -68.86 32.64 -11.11
N ALA A 385 -68.05 33.70 -11.22
CA ALA A 385 -66.83 33.71 -12.02
C ALA A 385 -65.66 32.94 -11.40
N ASP A 386 -65.72 32.64 -10.10
CA ASP A 386 -64.69 31.87 -9.39
C ASP A 386 -64.81 30.37 -9.69
N PHE A 387 -66.01 29.91 -10.08
CA PHE A 387 -66.26 28.53 -10.51
C PHE A 387 -65.88 28.36 -11.98
N LYS A 388 -64.67 27.84 -12.20
CA LYS A 388 -64.13 27.55 -13.52
C LYS A 388 -64.21 26.04 -13.76
N ASP A 389 -64.83 25.60 -14.84
CA ASP A 389 -64.95 24.18 -15.23
C ASP A 389 -63.61 23.62 -15.73
N LYS A 390 -62.60 23.63 -14.86
CA LYS A 390 -61.25 23.16 -15.13
C LYS A 390 -60.82 22.19 -14.04
N ASP A 391 -60.02 21.21 -14.42
CA ASP A 391 -59.40 20.30 -13.48
C ASP A 391 -58.40 21.06 -12.59
N GLU A 392 -58.46 20.80 -11.28
CA GLU A 392 -57.51 21.32 -10.29
C GLU A 392 -56.77 20.15 -9.65
N LYS A 393 -55.45 20.24 -9.59
CA LYS A 393 -54.62 19.24 -8.91
C LYS A 393 -54.50 19.61 -7.44
N VAL A 394 -55.06 18.77 -6.57
CA VAL A 394 -54.90 18.92 -5.11
C VAL A 394 -53.54 18.36 -4.69
N ASN A 395 -52.68 19.23 -4.17
CA ASN A 395 -51.36 18.89 -3.63
C ASN A 395 -51.40 18.76 -2.09
N PRO A 396 -50.35 18.20 -1.49
CA PRO A 396 -50.21 18.24 -0.04
C PRO A 396 -50.29 19.66 0.55
N ASN A 397 -51.05 19.80 1.63
CA ASN A 397 -51.45 21.05 2.31
C ASN A 397 -52.50 21.90 1.59
N ASP A 398 -52.97 21.51 0.41
CA ASP A 398 -54.08 22.22 -0.24
C ASP A 398 -55.40 21.98 0.52
N GLU A 399 -56.39 22.85 0.29
CA GLU A 399 -57.73 22.72 0.85
C GLU A 399 -58.74 22.41 -0.26
N LEU A 400 -59.33 21.22 -0.23
CA LEU A 400 -60.49 20.88 -1.05
C LEU A 400 -61.77 21.34 -0.35
N ARG A 401 -62.40 22.38 -0.90
CA ARG A 401 -63.61 23.00 -0.34
C ARG A 401 -64.84 22.71 -1.21
N PHE A 402 -65.91 22.23 -0.60
CA PHE A 402 -67.20 22.02 -1.27
C PHE A 402 -68.19 23.14 -0.93
N ALA A 403 -68.74 23.80 -1.96
CA ALA A 403 -69.72 24.86 -1.82
C ALA A 403 -71.15 24.36 -1.99
N ASP A 404 -72.11 25.05 -1.37
CA ASP A 404 -73.54 24.85 -1.65
C ASP A 404 -73.83 25.34 -3.09
N GLY A 405 -74.61 24.56 -3.85
CA GLY A 405 -75.14 24.96 -5.16
C GLY A 405 -76.63 25.33 -5.09
N ASN A 406 -77.25 25.57 -6.25
CA ASN A 406 -78.69 25.82 -6.32
C ASN A 406 -79.46 24.60 -5.79
N ASN A 407 -80.30 24.82 -4.78
CA ASN A 407 -81.09 23.78 -4.10
C ASN A 407 -80.25 22.65 -3.47
N THR A 408 -78.95 22.85 -3.22
CA THR A 408 -78.10 21.84 -2.58
C THR A 408 -77.42 22.36 -1.31
N LYS A 409 -77.26 21.46 -0.34
CA LYS A 409 -76.58 21.70 0.93
C LYS A 409 -75.50 20.67 1.16
N VAL A 410 -74.25 21.11 1.17
CA VAL A 410 -73.10 20.25 1.45
C VAL A 410 -72.84 20.16 2.95
N LYS A 411 -72.58 18.96 3.42
CA LYS A 411 -72.20 18.61 4.80
C LYS A 411 -71.03 17.63 4.78
N LEU A 412 -70.19 17.68 5.81
CA LEU A 412 -69.05 16.79 5.97
C LEU A 412 -69.15 16.06 7.31
N ALA A 413 -68.75 14.79 7.31
CA ALA A 413 -68.60 14.00 8.53
C ALA A 413 -67.26 13.26 8.48
N THR A 414 -66.48 13.36 9.56
CA THR A 414 -65.18 12.68 9.68
C THR A 414 -65.25 11.66 10.81
N LYS A 415 -64.86 10.42 10.51
CA LYS A 415 -64.80 9.33 11.50
C LYS A 415 -63.40 8.75 11.55
N GLU A 416 -62.88 8.55 12.76
CA GLU A 416 -61.60 7.90 12.99
C GLU A 416 -61.80 6.38 13.14
N SER A 417 -60.84 5.62 12.65
CA SER A 417 -60.76 4.17 12.72
C SER A 417 -59.30 3.73 12.81
N ILE A 418 -59.06 2.45 13.08
CA ILE A 418 -57.71 1.87 13.09
C ILE A 418 -57.68 0.77 12.03
N ASP A 419 -56.66 0.77 11.17
CA ASP A 419 -56.49 -0.27 10.16
C ASP A 419 -55.95 -1.58 10.75
N LYS A 420 -55.80 -2.60 9.90
CA LYS A 420 -55.27 -3.93 10.25
C LYS A 420 -53.83 -3.91 10.80
N ASP A 421 -53.10 -2.81 10.59
CA ASP A 421 -51.70 -2.66 11.00
C ASP A 421 -51.59 -1.76 12.25
N GLY A 422 -52.71 -1.31 12.82
CA GLY A 422 -52.75 -0.46 14.02
C GLY A 422 -52.66 1.04 13.75
N ASN A 423 -52.69 1.48 12.49
CA ASN A 423 -52.58 2.90 12.15
C ASN A 423 -53.94 3.59 12.19
N LYS A 424 -53.95 4.84 12.66
CA LYS A 424 -55.14 5.71 12.64
C LYS A 424 -55.50 6.08 11.19
N VAL A 425 -56.70 5.71 10.77
CA VAL A 425 -57.29 6.05 9.47
C VAL A 425 -58.52 6.92 9.68
N THR A 426 -58.58 8.06 9.00
CA THR A 426 -59.76 8.94 9.00
C THR A 426 -60.54 8.77 7.70
N THR A 427 -61.85 8.57 7.81
CA THR A 427 -62.77 8.58 6.67
C THR A 427 -63.58 9.85 6.70
N THR A 428 -63.44 10.70 5.68
CA THR A 428 -64.26 11.90 5.49
C THR A 428 -65.33 11.62 4.45
N THR A 429 -66.59 11.74 4.85
CA THR A 429 -67.75 11.59 3.96
C THR A 429 -68.32 12.97 3.63
N VAL A 430 -68.51 13.24 2.34
CA VAL A 430 -69.21 14.42 1.85
C VAL A 430 -70.63 14.02 1.51
N LYS A 431 -71.61 14.68 2.13
CA LYS A 431 -73.03 14.51 1.87
C LYS A 431 -73.56 15.75 1.19
N VAL A 432 -74.27 15.57 0.08
CA VAL A 432 -74.96 16.63 -0.64
C VAL A 432 -76.45 16.37 -0.54
N ASP A 433 -77.14 17.20 0.26
CA ASP A 433 -78.59 17.16 0.38
C ASP A 433 -79.21 18.04 -0.71
N VAL A 434 -80.27 17.58 -1.36
CA VAL A 434 -81.06 18.38 -2.31
C VAL A 434 -82.32 18.85 -1.58
N THR A 435 -82.53 20.17 -1.50
CA THR A 435 -83.63 20.80 -0.75
C THR A 435 -84.27 21.91 -1.60
N GLY A 436 -85.60 22.03 -1.59
CA GLY A 436 -86.30 23.12 -2.29
C GLY A 436 -86.52 22.87 -3.79
N LEU A 437 -86.73 21.62 -4.19
CA LEU A 437 -87.24 21.32 -5.53
C LEU A 437 -88.70 21.81 -5.66
N PRO A 438 -89.15 22.21 -6.87
CA PRO A 438 -90.52 22.71 -7.08
C PRO A 438 -91.60 21.67 -6.79
N VAL A 439 -91.23 20.38 -6.74
CA VAL A 439 -92.06 19.26 -6.30
C VAL A 439 -91.41 18.58 -5.10
N GLN A 440 -92.18 18.35 -4.04
CA GLN A 440 -91.71 17.72 -2.81
C GLN A 440 -92.74 16.69 -2.31
N TYR A 441 -92.25 15.54 -1.83
CA TYR A 441 -93.11 14.59 -1.13
C TYR A 441 -93.39 15.07 0.29
N THR A 442 -94.63 14.96 0.75
CA THR A 442 -95.03 15.21 2.13
C THR A 442 -95.71 14.00 2.75
N ASP A 443 -95.71 13.93 4.08
CA ASP A 443 -96.62 13.05 4.81
C ASP A 443 -98.09 13.52 4.69
N LYS A 444 -99.01 12.76 5.29
CA LYS A 444 -100.45 13.07 5.34
C LYS A 444 -100.80 14.41 6.00
N ASN A 445 -99.87 15.02 6.73
CA ASN A 445 -100.06 16.29 7.43
C ASN A 445 -99.43 17.47 6.66
N GLY A 446 -98.84 17.22 5.47
CA GLY A 446 -98.17 18.23 4.65
C GLY A 446 -96.73 18.52 5.07
N THR A 447 -96.15 17.75 6.01
CA THR A 447 -94.74 17.90 6.41
C THR A 447 -93.82 17.30 5.35
N PRO A 448 -92.79 18.03 4.85
CA PRO A 448 -91.88 17.49 3.86
C PRO A 448 -91.12 16.26 4.32
N VAL A 449 -90.97 15.30 3.41
CA VAL A 449 -90.15 14.09 3.62
C VAL A 449 -89.02 14.03 2.59
N THR A 450 -87.91 13.42 2.98
CA THR A 450 -86.78 13.14 2.08
C THR A 450 -86.52 11.64 2.01
N LYS A 451 -86.10 11.16 0.85
CA LYS A 451 -85.78 9.75 0.64
C LYS A 451 -84.34 9.47 1.09
N VAL A 452 -84.16 8.49 1.98
CA VAL A 452 -82.85 8.02 2.44
C VAL A 452 -82.77 6.52 2.16
N GLY A 453 -81.96 6.13 1.17
CA GLY A 453 -81.99 4.77 0.64
C GLY A 453 -83.35 4.45 0.03
N ASP A 454 -83.99 3.36 0.47
CA ASP A 454 -85.31 2.92 0.00
C ASP A 454 -86.49 3.45 0.85
N LYS A 455 -86.20 4.22 1.90
CA LYS A 455 -87.17 4.70 2.88
C LYS A 455 -87.34 6.22 2.83
N TYR A 456 -88.43 6.73 3.38
CA TYR A 456 -88.72 8.17 3.46
C TYR A 456 -88.77 8.60 4.92
N PHE A 457 -88.20 9.77 5.22
CA PHE A 457 -88.16 10.33 6.57
C PHE A 457 -88.58 11.80 6.55
N THR A 458 -89.25 12.30 7.59
CA THR A 458 -89.51 13.74 7.73
C THR A 458 -88.19 14.52 7.83
N VAL A 459 -88.19 15.82 7.54
CA VAL A 459 -86.99 16.66 7.63
C VAL A 459 -86.99 17.61 8.84
N ASP A 460 -85.81 17.96 9.37
CA ASP A 460 -85.62 19.01 10.39
C ASP A 460 -85.59 20.42 9.77
N ASP A 461 -85.52 21.47 10.61
CA ASP A 461 -85.47 22.88 10.19
C ASP A 461 -84.28 23.21 9.25
N LYS A 462 -83.30 22.31 9.15
CA LYS A 462 -82.12 22.42 8.30
C LYS A 462 -82.18 21.48 7.08
N GLY A 463 -83.32 20.84 6.84
CA GLY A 463 -83.55 19.92 5.72
C GLY A 463 -82.89 18.55 5.87
N ASN A 464 -82.45 18.16 7.07
CA ASN A 464 -81.91 16.81 7.32
C ASN A 464 -83.03 15.81 7.55
N PRO A 465 -82.91 14.56 7.09
CA PRO A 465 -83.81 13.49 7.53
C PRO A 465 -83.77 13.33 9.05
N THR A 466 -84.93 13.24 9.67
CA THR A 466 -85.10 12.83 11.06
C THR A 466 -85.14 11.30 11.16
N THR A 467 -85.31 10.76 12.37
CA THR A 467 -85.52 9.32 12.59
C THR A 467 -86.97 8.86 12.36
N THR A 468 -87.88 9.76 11.97
CA THR A 468 -89.31 9.46 11.77
C THR A 468 -89.54 8.98 10.34
N GLU A 469 -89.68 7.67 10.16
CA GLU A 469 -89.98 7.05 8.86
C GLU A 469 -91.45 7.27 8.45
N VAL A 470 -91.68 7.56 7.18
CA VAL A 470 -92.99 7.71 6.55
C VAL A 470 -93.13 6.64 5.48
N ALA A 471 -94.22 5.86 5.51
CA ALA A 471 -94.44 4.79 4.54
C ALA A 471 -94.74 5.37 3.15
N PRO A 472 -94.29 4.74 2.05
CA PRO A 472 -94.57 5.23 0.69
C PRO A 472 -96.05 5.45 0.37
N ALA A 473 -96.95 4.66 0.98
CA ALA A 473 -98.39 4.78 0.81
C ALA A 473 -98.98 6.06 1.42
N ASP A 474 -98.28 6.68 2.37
CA ASP A 474 -98.73 7.90 3.07
C ASP A 474 -98.14 9.18 2.45
N LEU A 475 -97.48 9.06 1.28
CA LEU A 475 -96.82 10.18 0.62
C LEU A 475 -97.75 10.89 -0.37
N THR A 476 -97.73 12.22 -0.32
CA THR A 476 -98.37 13.08 -1.32
C THR A 476 -97.30 13.87 -2.08
N THR A 477 -97.42 13.99 -3.41
CA THR A 477 -96.55 14.88 -4.21
C THR A 477 -97.18 16.25 -4.27
N ASN A 478 -96.50 17.25 -3.71
CA ASN A 478 -97.01 18.62 -3.66
C ASN A 478 -96.08 19.57 -4.44
N MET A 479 -96.71 20.56 -5.09
CA MET A 479 -95.99 21.72 -5.61
C MET A 479 -95.59 22.61 -4.44
N VAL A 480 -94.30 22.95 -4.35
CA VAL A 480 -93.80 23.85 -3.31
C VAL A 480 -93.93 25.28 -3.80
N ASN A 481 -94.59 26.12 -3.01
CA ASN A 481 -94.67 27.55 -3.30
C ASN A 481 -93.26 28.17 -3.21
N PRO A 482 -92.76 28.86 -4.25
CA PRO A 482 -91.42 29.47 -4.20
C PRO A 482 -91.23 30.50 -3.07
N ALA A 483 -92.32 31.06 -2.55
CA ALA A 483 -92.30 31.99 -1.41
C ALA A 483 -92.43 31.29 -0.05
N ALA A 484 -92.56 29.95 -0.01
CA ALA A 484 -92.64 29.19 1.24
C ALA A 484 -91.34 29.31 2.05
N ALA A 485 -91.45 29.29 3.37
CA ALA A 485 -90.28 29.15 4.23
C ALA A 485 -89.60 27.78 4.00
N PRO A 486 -88.30 27.63 4.31
CA PRO A 486 -87.62 26.35 4.21
C PRO A 486 -88.38 25.24 4.96
N ASN A 487 -88.54 24.09 4.29
CA ASN A 487 -89.27 22.92 4.81
C ASN A 487 -90.79 23.12 5.02
N GLU A 488 -91.40 24.07 4.30
CA GLU A 488 -92.86 24.19 4.20
C GLU A 488 -93.32 24.11 2.73
N ILE A 489 -94.52 23.56 2.48
CA ILE A 489 -95.11 23.57 1.13
C ILE A 489 -95.63 24.95 0.72
N GLY A 490 -95.92 25.81 1.71
CA GLY A 490 -96.56 27.11 1.52
C GLY A 490 -98.01 27.02 1.04
N GLY A 491 -98.62 28.18 0.75
CA GLY A 491 -99.96 28.23 0.17
C GLY A 491 -99.98 27.70 -1.28
N PRO A 492 -101.17 27.40 -1.84
CA PRO A 492 -101.30 26.91 -3.21
C PRO A 492 -100.52 27.77 -4.22
N THR A 493 -99.81 27.11 -5.14
CA THR A 493 -99.05 27.76 -6.21
C THR A 493 -99.48 27.23 -7.57
N THR A 494 -99.26 28.01 -8.64
CA THR A 494 -99.56 27.59 -10.01
C THR A 494 -98.38 26.84 -10.61
N LEU A 495 -98.65 25.69 -11.23
CA LEU A 495 -97.67 24.97 -12.05
C LEU A 495 -97.84 25.39 -13.51
N GLY A 496 -96.90 26.19 -14.03
CA GLY A 496 -96.91 26.66 -15.42
C GLY A 496 -96.33 25.64 -16.41
N ASN A 497 -96.59 25.84 -17.72
CA ASN A 497 -96.06 25.03 -18.82
C ASN A 497 -96.45 23.54 -18.79
N VAL A 498 -97.62 23.20 -18.23
CA VAL A 498 -98.23 21.88 -18.37
C VAL A 498 -99.16 21.93 -19.57
N LYS A 499 -98.95 21.04 -20.55
CA LYS A 499 -99.94 20.82 -21.62
C LYS A 499 -101.18 20.19 -20.96
N SER A 500 -102.20 21.00 -20.68
CA SER A 500 -103.43 20.50 -20.06
C SER A 500 -104.04 19.43 -20.96
N ASN A 501 -104.10 18.19 -20.47
CA ASN A 501 -104.93 17.13 -21.03
C ASN A 501 -106.19 16.92 -20.18
N LEU A 502 -106.45 17.85 -19.26
CA LEU A 502 -107.73 17.96 -18.58
C LEU A 502 -108.61 18.92 -19.37
N PRO A 503 -109.89 18.61 -19.51
CA PRO A 503 -110.84 19.54 -20.07
C PRO A 503 -110.90 20.84 -19.26
N SER A 504 -111.00 22.00 -19.90
CA SER A 504 -111.27 23.26 -19.19
C SER A 504 -112.77 23.37 -18.90
N VAL A 505 -113.13 23.45 -17.62
CA VAL A 505 -114.51 23.67 -17.18
C VAL A 505 -114.76 25.17 -17.09
N ASN A 506 -115.78 25.66 -17.79
CA ASN A 506 -116.32 27.00 -17.56
C ASN A 506 -117.58 26.87 -16.69
N ASP A 507 -117.50 27.32 -15.44
CA ASP A 507 -118.60 27.26 -14.48
C ASP A 507 -119.74 28.23 -14.81
N GLU A 508 -119.47 29.34 -15.52
CA GLU A 508 -120.52 30.28 -15.95
C GLU A 508 -121.42 29.64 -17.01
N ASP A 509 -120.79 28.94 -17.96
CA ASP A 509 -121.49 28.40 -19.14
C ASP A 509 -121.90 26.94 -18.96
N ARG A 510 -121.45 26.28 -17.87
CA ARG A 510 -121.58 24.84 -17.64
C ARG A 510 -121.09 24.00 -18.82
N THR A 511 -119.94 24.35 -19.37
CA THR A 511 -119.35 23.58 -20.46
C THR A 511 -117.96 23.07 -20.10
N VAL A 512 -117.64 21.88 -20.63
CA VAL A 512 -116.37 21.21 -20.50
C VAL A 512 -115.70 21.18 -21.88
N THR A 513 -114.62 21.92 -22.05
CA THR A 513 -113.83 21.91 -23.29
C THR A 513 -112.75 20.86 -23.19
N MET A 514 -112.90 19.75 -23.89
CA MET A 514 -111.94 18.67 -23.98
C MET A 514 -110.59 19.13 -24.55
N PRO A 515 -109.50 18.39 -24.31
CA PRO A 515 -108.15 18.76 -24.79
C PRO A 515 -108.01 18.84 -26.32
N ASP A 516 -108.92 18.22 -27.07
CA ASP A 516 -109.00 18.30 -28.54
C ASP A 516 -109.81 19.51 -29.03
N GLY A 517 -110.27 20.36 -28.11
CA GLY A 517 -111.09 21.54 -28.37
C GLY A 517 -112.59 21.26 -28.49
N THR A 518 -113.04 20.01 -28.31
CA THR A 518 -114.47 19.70 -28.33
C THR A 518 -115.15 20.17 -27.05
N VAL A 519 -116.29 20.87 -27.19
CA VAL A 519 -117.06 21.37 -26.05
C VAL A 519 -118.25 20.44 -25.83
N VAL A 520 -118.40 19.92 -24.61
CA VAL A 520 -119.58 19.17 -24.17
C VAL A 520 -120.21 19.87 -22.98
N ASP A 521 -121.54 19.84 -22.87
CA ASP A 521 -122.23 20.34 -21.68
C ASP A 521 -121.79 19.53 -20.45
N ALA A 522 -121.45 20.25 -19.38
CA ALA A 522 -120.95 19.75 -18.10
C ALA A 522 -122.02 19.04 -17.27
#